data_AF-A0A1I6SCY0-F1
#
_entry.id   AF-A0A1I6SCY0-F1
#
_cell.length_a   1.000
_cell.length_b   1.000
_cell.length_c   1.000
_cell.angle_alpha   90.00
_cell.angle_beta   90.00
_cell.angle_gamma   90.00
#
_symmetry.space_group_name_H-M   'P 1'
#
loop_
_entity.id
_entity.type
_entity.pdbx_description
1 polymer ?
#
loop_
_entity_poly.entity_id
_entity_poly.type
_entity_poly.pdbx_seq_one_letter_code
_entity_poly.pdbx_strand_id
1 'polypeptide(L)'
;MRFSRGKRMIAAGVVLLFLTGILLIHSLYLFNPVTFHRDNVTLYSWWHYPKSIVMEIADVDRGWKTVVVTDPDEIRHMYTDLKAAPETERLKQAGHHFVITTRHAGTSGNVGWIDQFNGYTEGDIQINNGKQVEIGSTLKALLERLMTEQE
;
A
#
# COMPACT_ATOMS: atom_id res chain seq x y z
N MET A 1 -0.30 -46.64 0.33
CA MET A 1 -1.22 -46.49 1.49
C MET A 1 -2.56 -45.93 0.99
N ARG A 2 -3.64 -46.74 0.91
CA ARG A 2 -4.96 -46.28 0.42
C ARG A 2 -5.71 -45.59 1.57
N PHE A 3 -5.80 -44.25 1.55
CA PHE A 3 -6.67 -43.53 2.50
C PHE A 3 -8.12 -44.00 2.37
N SER A 4 -8.76 -44.30 3.50
CA SER A 4 -10.18 -44.66 3.55
C SER A 4 -11.06 -43.50 3.04
N ARG A 5 -12.23 -43.81 2.47
CA ARG A 5 -13.14 -42.79 1.90
C ARG A 5 -13.44 -41.65 2.89
N GLY A 6 -13.60 -41.96 4.18
CA GLY A 6 -13.79 -40.96 5.23
C GLY A 6 -12.61 -40.00 5.39
N LYS A 7 -11.36 -40.50 5.39
CA LYS A 7 -10.16 -39.65 5.48
C LYS A 7 -10.02 -38.71 4.28
N ARG A 8 -10.42 -39.16 3.08
CA ARG A 8 -10.43 -38.32 1.87
C ARG A 8 -11.48 -37.21 1.93
N MET A 9 -12.67 -37.50 2.45
CA MET A 9 -13.72 -36.48 2.62
C MET A 9 -13.31 -35.42 3.66
N ILE A 10 -12.70 -35.85 4.78
CA ILE A 10 -12.17 -34.92 5.78
C ILE A 10 -11.09 -34.03 5.16
N ALA A 11 -10.11 -34.62 4.45
CA ALA A 11 -9.07 -33.86 3.78
C ALA A 11 -9.64 -32.85 2.76
N ALA A 12 -10.61 -33.27 1.95
CA ALA A 12 -11.28 -32.38 0.99
C ALA A 12 -12.03 -31.23 1.69
N GLY A 13 -12.74 -31.53 2.78
CA GLY A 13 -13.44 -30.50 3.56
C GLY A 13 -12.49 -29.47 4.17
N VAL A 14 -11.35 -29.91 4.70
CA VAL A 14 -10.31 -29.03 5.24
C VAL A 14 -9.75 -28.12 4.13
N VAL A 15 -9.40 -28.69 2.97
CA VAL A 15 -8.91 -27.91 1.82
C VAL A 15 -9.93 -26.86 1.37
N LEU A 16 -11.21 -27.24 1.26
CA LEU A 16 -12.27 -26.31 0.88
C LEU A 16 -12.42 -25.15 1.88
N LEU A 17 -12.34 -25.45 3.18
CA LEU A 17 -12.40 -24.44 4.23
C LEU A 17 -11.22 -23.46 4.12
N PHE A 18 -10.00 -23.96 3.89
CA PHE A 18 -8.83 -23.11 3.67
C PHE A 18 -8.96 -22.23 2.43
N LEU A 19 -9.40 -22.79 1.30
CA LEU A 19 -9.61 -22.03 0.07
C LEU A 19 -10.65 -20.92 0.26
N THR A 20 -11.76 -21.23 0.92
CA THR A 20 -12.81 -20.25 1.21
C THR A 20 -12.28 -19.14 2.11
N GLY A 21 -11.49 -19.48 3.14
CA GLY A 21 -10.85 -18.50 4.00
C GLY A 21 -9.90 -17.57 3.23
N ILE A 22 -9.07 -18.11 2.33
CA ILE A 22 -8.15 -17.31 1.51
C ILE A 22 -8.93 -16.36 0.59
N LEU A 23 -9.99 -16.85 -0.07
CA LEU A 23 -10.83 -16.01 -0.94
C LEU A 23 -11.52 -14.90 -0.16
N LEU A 24 -12.01 -15.20 1.04
CA LEU A 24 -12.65 -14.22 1.90
C LEU A 24 -11.66 -13.13 2.33
N ILE A 25 -10.46 -13.52 2.76
CA ILE A 25 -9.40 -12.56 3.11
C ILE A 25 -9.01 -11.71 1.90
N HIS A 26 -8.87 -12.31 0.72
CA HIS A 26 -8.58 -11.59 -0.51
C HIS A 26 -9.70 -10.62 -0.90
N SER A 27 -10.96 -10.90 -0.55
CA SER A 27 -12.08 -9.99 -0.81
C SER A 27 -12.12 -8.79 0.14
N LEU A 28 -11.63 -8.95 1.37
CA LEU A 28 -11.73 -7.94 2.43
C LEU A 28 -10.48 -7.08 2.63
N TYR A 29 -9.30 -7.63 2.33
CA TYR A 29 -8.01 -7.00 2.62
C TYR A 29 -7.17 -6.76 1.37
N LEU A 30 -6.35 -5.73 1.44
CA LEU A 30 -5.43 -5.35 0.37
C LEU A 30 -4.31 -6.39 0.19
N PHE A 31 -3.85 -6.96 1.31
CA PHE A 31 -2.74 -7.90 1.36
C PHE A 31 -3.17 -9.29 1.84
N ASN A 32 -2.49 -10.32 1.33
CA ASN A 32 -2.72 -11.70 1.72
C ASN A 32 -1.82 -12.07 2.93
N PRO A 33 -2.35 -12.66 4.02
CA PRO A 33 -1.56 -13.05 5.20
C PRO A 33 -0.40 -13.98 4.91
N VAL A 34 -0.50 -14.83 3.88
CA VAL A 34 0.52 -15.82 3.55
C VAL A 34 1.73 -15.17 2.87
N THR A 35 1.49 -14.16 2.03
CA THR A 35 2.55 -13.50 1.24
C THR A 35 2.95 -12.15 1.81
N PHE A 36 2.19 -11.61 2.78
CA PHE A 36 2.48 -10.32 3.38
C PHE A 36 3.66 -10.42 4.33
N HIS A 37 4.63 -9.55 4.13
CA HIS A 37 5.77 -9.37 5.04
C HIS A 37 5.82 -7.91 5.47
N ARG A 38 5.97 -7.71 6.77
CA ARG A 38 6.14 -6.38 7.38
C ARG A 38 7.54 -5.87 7.05
N ASP A 39 7.64 -4.59 6.72
CA ASP A 39 8.88 -3.90 6.37
C ASP A 39 8.80 -2.42 6.75
N ASN A 40 9.71 -1.60 6.22
CA ASN A 40 9.76 -0.15 6.50
C ASN A 40 8.69 0.65 5.76
N VAL A 41 7.96 0.04 4.82
CA VAL A 41 6.85 0.70 4.13
C VAL A 41 5.54 0.38 4.84
N THR A 42 5.28 -0.90 5.14
CA THR A 42 4.08 -1.33 5.87
C THR A 42 4.46 -1.74 7.29
N LEU A 43 4.25 -0.87 8.28
CA LEU A 43 4.61 -1.14 9.68
C LEU A 43 3.61 -2.05 10.41
N TYR A 44 2.36 -2.02 9.98
CA TYR A 44 1.30 -2.80 10.61
C TYR A 44 1.13 -4.17 9.94
N SER A 45 0.42 -5.08 10.60
CA SER A 45 0.09 -6.39 10.01
C SER A 45 -0.98 -6.26 8.93
N TRP A 46 -1.05 -7.22 8.00
CA TRP A 46 -1.93 -7.23 6.83
C TRP A 46 -3.39 -6.84 7.11
N TRP A 47 -3.94 -7.17 8.27
CA TRP A 47 -5.34 -6.87 8.63
C TRP A 47 -5.60 -5.38 8.90
N HIS A 48 -4.57 -4.53 9.02
CA HIS A 48 -4.73 -3.08 9.10
C HIS A 48 -5.01 -2.44 7.74
N TYR A 49 -4.90 -3.21 6.65
CA TYR A 49 -5.09 -2.75 5.28
C TYR A 49 -6.35 -3.39 4.68
N PRO A 50 -7.56 -3.01 5.11
CA PRO A 50 -8.78 -3.45 4.42
C PRO A 50 -8.81 -2.89 3.00
N LYS A 51 -9.60 -3.47 2.09
CA LYS A 51 -9.80 -2.89 0.75
C LYS A 51 -10.50 -1.54 0.78
N SER A 52 -11.19 -1.22 1.87
CA SER A 52 -11.84 0.08 2.09
C SER A 52 -10.85 1.14 2.61
N ILE A 53 -9.62 1.17 2.13
CA ILE A 53 -8.67 2.25 2.41
C ILE A 53 -8.64 3.22 1.24
N VAL A 54 -8.26 4.46 1.54
CA VAL A 54 -8.01 5.51 0.57
C VAL A 54 -6.59 6.00 0.73
N MET A 55 -6.00 6.45 -0.36
CA MET A 55 -4.65 6.98 -0.39
C MET A 55 -4.67 8.38 -0.98
N GLU A 56 -4.19 9.33 -0.20
CA GLU A 56 -4.20 10.75 -0.52
C GLU A 56 -2.78 11.18 -0.86
N ILE A 57 -2.61 11.81 -2.02
CA ILE A 57 -1.33 12.36 -2.46
C ILE A 57 -1.50 13.87 -2.54
N ALA A 58 -0.84 14.58 -1.63
CA ALA A 58 -0.94 16.02 -1.48
C ALA A 58 0.35 16.71 -1.96
N ASP A 59 0.22 17.70 -2.85
CA ASP A 59 1.30 18.63 -3.19
C ASP A 59 1.35 19.75 -2.15
N VAL A 60 2.40 19.74 -1.34
CA VAL A 60 2.58 20.68 -0.23
C VAL A 60 2.94 22.06 -0.75
N ASP A 61 3.76 22.13 -1.78
CA ASP A 61 4.25 23.40 -2.33
C ASP A 61 3.15 24.17 -3.06
N ARG A 62 2.14 23.46 -3.60
CA ARG A 62 0.94 24.06 -4.22
C ARG A 62 -0.24 24.24 -3.26
N GLY A 63 0.02 24.32 -1.96
CA GLY A 63 -1.00 24.65 -0.96
C GLY A 63 -1.87 23.46 -0.55
N TRP A 64 -1.30 22.26 -0.45
CA TRP A 64 -1.97 21.02 -0.04
C TRP A 64 -3.09 20.59 -0.98
N LYS A 65 -2.90 20.79 -2.29
CA LYS A 65 -3.80 20.21 -3.27
C LYS A 65 -3.64 18.70 -3.26
N THR A 66 -4.75 17.98 -3.08
CA THR A 66 -4.76 16.53 -2.86
C THR A 66 -5.51 15.81 -3.95
N VAL A 67 -5.01 14.66 -4.37
CA VAL A 67 -5.79 13.67 -5.11
C VAL A 67 -5.95 12.42 -4.28
N VAL A 68 -7.12 11.80 -4.44
CA VAL A 68 -7.53 10.62 -3.68
C VAL A 68 -7.59 9.43 -4.62
N VAL A 69 -6.76 8.43 -4.34
CA VAL A 69 -6.80 7.11 -4.96
C VAL A 69 -7.67 6.21 -4.10
N THR A 70 -8.67 5.59 -4.72
CA THR A 70 -9.64 4.70 -4.05
C THR A 70 -9.66 3.29 -4.62
N ASP A 71 -9.02 3.06 -5.77
CA ASP A 71 -8.90 1.73 -6.36
C ASP A 71 -7.91 0.88 -5.54
N PRO A 72 -8.35 -0.24 -4.93
CA PRO A 72 -7.46 -1.11 -4.16
C PRO A 72 -6.30 -1.68 -4.98
N ASP A 73 -6.46 -1.89 -6.29
CA ASP A 73 -5.39 -2.45 -7.11
C ASP A 73 -4.30 -1.41 -7.36
N GLU A 74 -4.67 -0.15 -7.57
CA GLU A 74 -3.73 0.97 -7.72
C GLU A 74 -2.97 1.24 -6.40
N ILE A 75 -3.69 1.27 -5.27
CA ILE A 75 -3.08 1.40 -3.94
C ILE A 75 -2.10 0.25 -3.67
N ARG A 76 -2.45 -0.98 -4.05
CA ARG A 76 -1.54 -2.14 -3.89
C ARG A 76 -0.27 -1.97 -4.72
N HIS A 77 -0.38 -1.52 -5.96
CA HIS A 77 0.78 -1.27 -6.81
C HIS A 77 1.71 -0.22 -6.19
N MET A 78 1.15 0.88 -5.66
CA MET A 78 1.96 1.90 -4.97
C MET A 78 2.75 1.33 -3.79
N TYR A 79 2.12 0.51 -2.94
CA TYR A 79 2.84 -0.16 -1.85
C TYR A 79 3.90 -1.11 -2.38
N THR A 80 3.63 -1.86 -3.45
CA THR A 80 4.61 -2.76 -4.07
C THR A 80 5.83 -1.99 -4.58
N ASP A 81 5.62 -0.84 -5.24
CA ASP A 81 6.72 -0.03 -5.76
C ASP A 81 7.54 0.62 -4.65
N LEU A 82 6.89 1.15 -3.61
CA LEU A 82 7.58 1.68 -2.43
C LEU A 82 8.44 0.61 -1.75
N LYS A 83 7.97 -0.64 -1.70
CA LYS A 83 8.70 -1.76 -1.10
C LYS A 83 9.86 -2.27 -1.97
N ALA A 84 9.70 -2.17 -3.29
CA ALA A 84 10.72 -2.60 -4.26
C ALA A 84 11.78 -1.53 -4.52
N ALA A 85 11.50 -0.27 -4.16
CA ALA A 85 12.41 0.84 -4.36
C ALA A 85 13.71 0.66 -3.56
N PRO A 86 14.87 0.97 -4.17
CA PRO A 86 16.15 0.85 -3.48
C PRO A 86 16.22 1.85 -2.31
N GLU A 87 16.69 1.36 -1.16
CA GLU A 87 16.99 2.23 -0.02
C GLU A 87 18.23 3.10 -0.31
N THR A 88 18.17 4.38 0.06
CA THR A 88 19.27 5.34 -0.07
C THR A 88 19.61 5.93 1.30
N GLU A 89 20.90 6.21 1.52
CA GLU A 89 21.41 6.89 2.71
C GLU A 89 21.50 8.41 2.52
N ARG A 90 21.36 8.90 1.29
CA ARG A 90 21.47 10.32 0.97
C ARG A 90 20.08 10.90 0.72
N LEU A 91 19.82 12.02 1.39
CA LEU A 91 18.62 12.80 1.18
C LEU A 91 18.77 13.70 -0.04
N LYS A 92 18.00 13.39 -1.07
CA LYS A 92 17.77 14.29 -2.21
C LYS A 92 16.41 14.94 -2.07
N GLN A 93 16.39 16.26 -1.81
CA GLN A 93 15.18 17.08 -1.82
C GLN A 93 15.19 17.94 -3.08
N ALA A 94 14.55 17.49 -4.15
CA ALA A 94 14.52 18.18 -5.44
C ALA A 94 13.14 18.06 -6.09
N GLY A 95 12.67 19.13 -6.72
CA GLY A 95 11.32 19.22 -7.26
C GLY A 95 10.28 19.60 -6.18
N HIS A 96 9.02 19.24 -6.42
CA HIS A 96 7.90 19.57 -5.54
C HIS A 96 7.81 18.63 -4.34
N HIS A 97 7.58 19.18 -3.16
CA HIS A 97 7.32 18.39 -1.95
C HIS A 97 5.90 17.82 -1.98
N PHE A 98 5.79 16.51 -1.74
CA PHE A 98 4.51 15.81 -1.65
C PHE A 98 4.43 14.93 -0.39
N VAL A 99 3.19 14.66 0.03
CA VAL A 99 2.87 13.73 1.11
C VAL A 99 1.88 12.69 0.62
N ILE A 100 2.19 11.42 0.84
CA ILE A 100 1.28 10.30 0.63
C ILE A 100 0.72 9.90 1.98
N THR A 101 -0.60 9.86 2.14
CA THR A 101 -1.27 9.41 3.36
C THR A 101 -2.24 8.28 3.04
N THR A 102 -2.10 7.12 3.68
CA THR A 102 -3.07 6.03 3.60
C THR A 102 -3.96 6.02 4.84
N ARG A 103 -5.28 5.90 4.66
CA ARG A 103 -6.24 5.89 5.77
C ARG A 103 -7.47 5.04 5.46
N HIS A 104 -8.23 4.67 6.50
CA HIS A 104 -9.53 4.04 6.31
C HIS A 104 -10.52 4.98 5.61
N ALA A 105 -11.31 4.46 4.67
CA ALA A 105 -12.34 5.22 3.98
C ALA A 105 -13.38 5.77 4.98
N GLY A 106 -13.89 6.97 4.69
CA GLY A 106 -14.91 7.61 5.52
C GLY A 106 -14.38 8.27 6.81
N THR A 107 -13.07 8.25 7.06
CA THR A 107 -12.48 9.02 8.17
C THR A 107 -12.03 10.41 7.71
N SER A 108 -11.48 11.23 8.60
CA SER A 108 -10.88 12.52 8.27
C SER A 108 -9.85 12.95 9.32
N GLY A 109 -8.88 13.78 8.93
CA GLY A 109 -7.80 14.21 9.82
C GLY A 109 -6.96 13.02 10.31
N ASN A 110 -6.52 13.06 11.57
CA ASN A 110 -5.68 12.00 12.16
C ASN A 110 -6.45 10.70 12.45
N VAL A 111 -7.78 10.67 12.26
CA VAL A 111 -8.60 9.49 12.53
C VAL A 111 -8.47 8.49 11.39
N GLY A 112 -8.14 7.24 11.72
CA GLY A 112 -8.05 6.14 10.76
C GLY A 112 -6.83 6.19 9.85
N TRP A 113 -5.82 7.00 10.19
CA TRP A 113 -4.52 7.02 9.53
C TRP A 113 -3.81 5.68 9.73
N ILE A 114 -3.25 5.16 8.63
CA ILE A 114 -2.47 3.91 8.58
C ILE A 114 -0.99 4.22 8.33
N ASP A 115 -0.63 4.82 7.19
CA ASP A 115 0.76 5.16 6.86
C ASP A 115 0.86 6.57 6.28
N GLN A 116 2.04 7.19 6.40
CA GLN A 116 2.37 8.44 5.71
C GLN A 116 3.81 8.42 5.23
N PHE A 117 4.02 8.96 4.04
CA PHE A 117 5.32 9.10 3.41
C PHE A 117 5.48 10.52 2.90
N ASN A 118 6.66 11.11 3.08
CA ASN A 118 6.98 12.44 2.57
C ASN A 118 8.03 12.30 1.48
N GLY A 119 7.94 13.04 0.40
CA GLY A 119 8.92 12.93 -0.68
C GLY A 119 8.98 14.14 -1.59
N TYR A 120 9.91 14.11 -2.53
CA TYR A 120 10.12 15.18 -3.49
C TYR A 120 10.13 14.63 -4.92
N THR A 121 9.43 15.25 -5.86
CA THR A 121 9.17 14.67 -7.21
C THR A 121 10.40 14.29 -8.02
N GLU A 122 11.54 14.93 -7.76
CA GLU A 122 12.84 14.62 -8.37
C GLU A 122 13.87 14.12 -7.34
N GLY A 123 13.41 13.85 -6.13
CA GLY A 123 14.18 13.43 -4.98
C GLY A 123 13.74 12.07 -4.43
N ASP A 124 13.97 11.89 -3.14
CA ASP A 124 13.70 10.65 -2.43
C ASP A 124 12.41 10.74 -1.60
N ILE A 125 11.91 9.57 -1.22
CA ILE A 125 10.75 9.41 -0.33
C ILE A 125 11.28 8.97 1.04
N GLN A 126 11.00 9.77 2.05
CA GLN A 126 11.13 9.36 3.43
C GLN A 126 9.99 8.40 3.78
N ILE A 127 10.37 7.15 4.04
CA ILE A 127 9.49 6.10 4.54
C ILE A 127 9.63 5.96 6.06
N ASN A 128 8.91 5.01 6.65
CA ASN A 128 8.93 4.82 8.09
C ASN A 128 10.34 4.49 8.61
N ASN A 129 10.54 4.67 9.92
CA ASN A 129 11.81 4.46 10.61
C ASN A 129 12.96 5.36 10.11
N GLY A 130 12.64 6.48 9.44
CA GLY A 130 13.63 7.47 8.97
C GLY A 130 14.43 7.02 7.76
N LYS A 131 14.06 5.91 7.13
CA LYS A 131 14.69 5.43 5.89
C LYS A 131 14.22 6.22 4.69
N GLN A 132 14.98 6.13 3.62
CA GLN A 132 14.68 6.81 2.37
C GLN A 132 14.76 5.84 1.20
N VAL A 133 13.87 6.01 0.23
CA VAL A 133 13.84 5.20 -0.99
C VAL A 133 13.71 6.12 -2.20
N GLU A 134 14.29 5.69 -3.32
CA GLU A 134 14.11 6.40 -4.58
C GLU A 134 12.66 6.31 -5.07
N ILE A 135 12.21 7.30 -5.84
CA ILE A 135 10.89 7.25 -6.48
C ILE A 135 10.89 6.21 -7.61
N GLY A 136 10.09 5.16 -7.45
CA GLY A 136 9.81 4.19 -8.52
C GLY A 136 9.04 4.78 -9.69
N SER A 137 9.13 4.15 -10.87
CA SER A 137 8.53 4.66 -12.12
C SER A 137 7.01 4.81 -12.08
N THR A 138 6.29 3.88 -11.43
CA THR A 138 4.82 3.97 -11.29
C THR A 138 4.40 5.17 -10.46
N LEU A 139 5.04 5.38 -9.30
CA LEU A 139 4.75 6.52 -8.45
C LEU A 139 5.11 7.82 -9.16
N LYS A 140 6.22 7.84 -9.92
CA LYS A 140 6.56 8.98 -10.76
C LYS A 140 5.48 9.29 -11.80
N ALA A 141 5.00 8.28 -12.53
CA ALA A 141 3.94 8.45 -13.52
C ALA A 141 2.62 8.93 -12.89
N LEU A 142 2.28 8.42 -11.70
CA LEU A 142 1.14 8.90 -10.93
C LEU A 142 1.34 10.35 -10.52
N LEU A 143 2.47 10.70 -9.91
CA LEU A 143 2.81 12.08 -9.53
C LEU A 143 2.77 13.05 -10.74
N GLU A 144 3.27 12.63 -11.89
CA GLU A 144 3.21 13.41 -13.13
C GLU A 144 1.76 13.60 -13.62
N ARG A 145 0.95 12.53 -13.64
CA ARG A 145 -0.48 12.60 -13.96
C ARG A 145 -1.22 13.54 -13.00
N LEU A 146 -0.92 13.45 -11.71
CA LEU A 146 -1.48 14.29 -10.67
C LEU A 146 -1.15 15.78 -10.86
N MET A 147 0.05 16.09 -11.31
CA MET A 147 0.51 17.46 -11.54
C MET A 147 0.03 18.05 -12.87
N THR A 148 -0.27 17.19 -13.85
CA THR A 148 -0.71 17.60 -15.20
C THR A 148 -2.23 17.69 -15.33
N GLU A 149 -3.02 16.90 -14.60
CA GLU A 149 -4.49 17.02 -14.58
C GLU A 149 -4.99 18.29 -13.85
N GLN A 150 -4.09 19.14 -13.36
CA GLN A 150 -4.40 20.33 -12.56
C GLN A 150 -3.93 21.67 -13.17
N GLU A 151 -3.43 21.68 -14.41
CA GLU A 151 -3.18 22.87 -15.23
C GLU A 151 -4.33 23.11 -16.22
#